data_AF-A0A4Z1DE58-F1
#
_entry.id   AF-A0A4Z1DE58-F1
#
_cell.length_a   1.000
_cell.length_b   1.000
_cell.length_c   1.000
_cell.angle_alpha   90.00
_cell.angle_beta   90.00
_cell.angle_gamma   90.00
#
_symmetry.space_group_name_H-M   'P 1'
#
loop_
_entity.id
_entity.type
_entity.pdbx_description
1 polymer ?
#
loop_
_entity_poly.entity_id
_entity_poly.type
_entity_poly.pdbx_seq_one_letter_code
_entity_poly.pdbx_strand_id
1 'polypeptide(L)'
;MTQAHPTRTAPEDLLHRLTHLRVNRSSGAPALYKPVTLLWAMGRARRGAERLLSWSGTERELGEALAAAGVPARPHYPVASLSQDGLWSLPGQADAPTAHGDPRPWFTARQPLGGPTEEVYDLFRDSAVARLAVQEQLLELYFADRDPAPLLARLGLPYAEPEAPAEPEPDPLDLQWPEARPGDPEPWLVTAAEYEQGCRLLELTEERRHGRRSSVTGSRPVRSSAARLLVLGRSEGRCENPECGGHPAERTDRGLPLLEVDHVRELTLGGRDHPSQMVALCPNCHAVKTRGRSRERLRALLLKVAEERHREKSAGK
;
A
#
# COMPACT_ATOMS: atom_id res chain seq x y z
N MET A 1 28.82 -10.54 20.86
CA MET A 1 28.59 -9.10 20.61
C MET A 1 27.12 -8.93 20.29
N THR A 2 26.34 -8.51 21.28
CA THR A 2 24.89 -8.29 21.15
C THR A 2 24.70 -7.01 20.34
N GLN A 3 24.28 -7.13 19.08
CA GLN A 3 23.95 -5.96 18.27
C GLN A 3 22.73 -5.27 18.90
N ALA A 4 22.95 -4.10 19.50
CA ALA A 4 21.88 -3.22 19.94
C ALA A 4 21.06 -2.85 18.70
N HIS A 5 19.83 -3.36 18.61
CA HIS A 5 18.88 -2.90 17.60
C HIS A 5 18.51 -1.45 17.94
N PRO A 6 18.50 -0.53 16.96
CA PRO A 6 18.06 0.84 17.22
C PRO A 6 16.63 0.84 17.78
N THR A 7 16.38 1.67 18.79
CA THR A 7 15.04 1.94 19.31
C THR A 7 14.17 2.53 18.22
N ARG A 8 13.05 1.88 17.91
CA ARG A 8 12.10 2.33 16.90
C ARG A 8 11.38 3.60 17.33
N THR A 9 11.04 4.44 16.35
CA THR A 9 10.17 5.61 16.56
C THR A 9 8.70 5.19 16.69
N ALA A 10 7.83 6.04 17.26
CA ALA A 10 6.41 5.72 17.41
C ALA A 10 5.69 5.38 16.07
N PRO A 11 5.96 6.08 14.95
CA PRO A 11 5.47 5.66 13.64
C PRO A 11 6.01 4.29 13.20
N GLU A 12 7.28 3.99 13.42
CA GLU A 12 7.87 2.68 13.09
C GLU A 12 7.26 1.54 13.91
N ASP A 13 6.98 1.78 15.19
CA ASP A 13 6.31 0.81 16.06
C ASP A 13 4.86 0.55 15.61
N LEU A 14 4.15 1.59 15.18
CA LEU A 14 2.81 1.43 14.62
C LEU A 14 2.83 0.56 13.36
N LEU A 15 3.73 0.87 12.43
CA LEU A 15 3.88 0.13 11.19
C LEU A 15 4.32 -1.31 11.43
N HIS A 16 5.22 -1.52 12.38
CA HIS A 16 5.60 -2.86 12.80
C HIS A 16 4.39 -3.60 13.36
N ARG A 17 3.57 -3.00 14.24
CA ARG A 17 2.35 -3.64 14.74
C ARG A 17 1.35 -3.99 13.63
N LEU A 18 1.14 -3.08 12.66
CA LEU A 18 0.25 -3.31 11.51
C LEU A 18 0.74 -4.44 10.59
N THR A 19 2.04 -4.62 10.45
CA THR A 19 2.64 -5.67 9.62
C THR A 19 2.88 -6.97 10.41
N HIS A 20 2.99 -6.92 11.73
CA HIS A 20 3.29 -8.04 12.64
C HIS A 20 2.07 -8.44 13.48
N LEU A 21 0.90 -8.56 12.84
CA LEU A 21 -0.32 -8.93 13.52
C LEU A 21 -0.21 -10.31 14.19
N ARG A 22 -0.55 -10.36 15.48
CA ARG A 22 -0.73 -11.61 16.21
C ARG A 22 -2.07 -12.21 15.83
N VAL A 23 -2.05 -13.21 14.96
CA VAL A 23 -3.26 -13.91 14.48
C VAL A 23 -3.31 -15.34 14.99
N ASN A 24 -4.53 -15.86 15.17
CA ASN A 24 -4.75 -17.27 15.46
C ASN A 24 -4.39 -18.13 14.23
N ARG A 25 -3.81 -19.32 14.46
CA ARG A 25 -3.38 -20.30 13.45
C ARG A 25 -3.88 -21.72 13.74
N SER A 26 -4.82 -21.89 14.66
CA SER A 26 -5.28 -23.22 15.14
C SER A 26 -5.88 -24.11 14.05
N SER A 27 -6.35 -23.54 12.94
CA SER A 27 -6.90 -24.27 11.78
C SER A 27 -5.85 -24.60 10.70
N GLY A 28 -4.55 -24.47 11.00
CA GLY A 28 -3.45 -24.70 10.04
C GLY A 28 -3.10 -23.50 9.16
N ALA A 29 -4.06 -22.59 8.93
CA ALA A 29 -3.87 -21.32 8.22
C ALA A 29 -4.07 -20.11 9.16
N PRO A 30 -3.42 -18.96 8.90
CA PRO A 30 -3.65 -17.75 9.68
C PRO A 30 -5.07 -17.21 9.49
N ALA A 31 -5.70 -16.80 10.58
CA ALA A 31 -7.07 -16.29 10.57
C ALA A 31 -7.20 -14.90 9.91
N LEU A 32 -8.21 -14.71 9.05
CA LEU A 32 -8.42 -13.48 8.27
C LEU A 32 -9.11 -12.33 9.02
N TYR A 33 -9.63 -12.56 10.22
CA TYR A 33 -10.46 -11.58 10.92
C TYR A 33 -9.76 -10.22 11.11
N LYS A 34 -8.53 -10.21 11.66
CA LYS A 34 -7.74 -8.97 11.85
C LYS A 34 -7.36 -8.29 10.52
N PRO A 35 -6.73 -8.97 9.54
CA PRO A 35 -6.33 -8.32 8.30
C PRO A 35 -7.53 -7.76 7.52
N VAL A 36 -8.65 -8.48 7.46
CA VAL A 36 -9.87 -7.96 6.80
C VAL A 36 -10.41 -6.72 7.52
N THR A 37 -10.38 -6.71 8.85
CA THR A 37 -10.82 -5.54 9.64
C THR A 37 -9.94 -4.31 9.39
N LEU A 38 -8.63 -4.49 9.27
CA LEU A 38 -7.70 -3.40 8.95
C LEU A 38 -7.85 -2.91 7.51
N LEU A 39 -8.04 -3.81 6.52
CA LEU A 39 -8.35 -3.42 5.14
C LEU A 39 -9.68 -2.64 5.09
N TRP A 40 -10.70 -3.08 5.82
CA TRP A 40 -11.97 -2.37 5.91
C TRP A 40 -11.81 -0.95 6.50
N ALA A 41 -11.08 -0.83 7.61
CA ALA A 41 -10.76 0.46 8.21
C ALA A 41 -9.96 1.37 7.26
N MET A 42 -9.02 0.80 6.50
CA MET A 42 -8.24 1.50 5.46
C MET A 42 -9.14 2.04 4.35
N GLY A 43 -10.09 1.23 3.85
CA GLY A 43 -11.05 1.67 2.83
C GLY A 43 -11.95 2.82 3.31
N ARG A 44 -12.38 2.79 4.59
CA ARG A 44 -13.13 3.88 5.22
C ARG A 44 -12.30 5.17 5.31
N ALA A 45 -11.08 5.08 5.85
CA ALA A 45 -10.19 6.23 6.00
C ALA A 45 -9.84 6.87 4.65
N ARG A 46 -9.58 6.05 3.61
CA ARG A 46 -9.33 6.53 2.24
C ARG A 46 -10.46 7.40 1.68
N ARG A 47 -11.72 7.11 2.02
CA ARG A 47 -12.88 7.88 1.56
C ARG A 47 -13.27 9.04 2.49
N GLY A 48 -12.47 9.31 3.53
CA GLY A 48 -12.78 10.36 4.52
C GLY A 48 -14.01 10.06 5.38
N ALA A 49 -14.41 8.79 5.50
CA ALA A 49 -15.52 8.42 6.38
C ALA A 49 -15.14 8.60 7.85
N GLU A 50 -16.11 8.88 8.73
CA GLU A 50 -15.87 9.08 10.16
C GLU A 50 -15.04 7.93 10.77
N ARG A 51 -14.04 8.31 11.58
CA ARG A 51 -13.10 7.38 12.22
C ARG A 51 -13.80 6.38 13.12
N LEU A 52 -14.73 6.86 13.94
CA LEU A 52 -15.53 6.05 14.84
C LEU A 52 -16.87 5.73 14.19
N LEU A 53 -17.35 4.51 14.41
CA LEU A 53 -18.64 4.05 13.94
C LEU A 53 -19.40 3.43 15.10
N SER A 54 -20.73 3.50 15.07
CA SER A 54 -21.57 2.76 16.01
C SER A 54 -21.32 1.25 15.88
N TRP A 55 -21.58 0.51 16.96
CA TRP A 55 -21.47 -0.94 16.91
C TRP A 55 -22.39 -1.56 15.85
N SER A 56 -23.63 -1.11 15.73
CA SER A 56 -24.56 -1.56 14.69
C SER A 56 -24.07 -1.29 13.26
N GLY A 57 -23.45 -0.13 13.04
CA GLY A 57 -22.80 0.19 11.76
C GLY A 57 -21.59 -0.71 11.50
N THR A 58 -20.80 -0.97 12.53
CA THR A 58 -19.63 -1.86 12.47
C THR A 58 -20.06 -3.29 12.16
N GLU A 59 -21.10 -3.81 12.81
CA GLU A 59 -21.62 -5.15 12.57
C GLU A 59 -22.03 -5.35 11.12
N ARG A 60 -22.74 -4.36 10.55
CA ARG A 60 -23.16 -4.38 9.15
C ARG A 60 -21.97 -4.32 8.20
N GLU A 61 -21.17 -3.26 8.26
CA GLU A 61 -20.12 -3.02 7.28
C GLU A 61 -18.96 -4.02 7.39
N LEU A 62 -18.48 -4.30 8.60
CA LEU A 62 -17.41 -5.27 8.81
C LEU A 62 -17.92 -6.70 8.58
N GLY A 63 -19.18 -6.99 8.92
CA GLY A 63 -19.81 -8.28 8.63
C GLY A 63 -19.82 -8.60 7.13
N GLU A 64 -20.20 -7.61 6.30
CA GLU A 64 -20.16 -7.72 4.84
C GLU A 64 -18.73 -7.89 4.30
N ALA A 65 -17.75 -7.16 4.85
CA ALA A 65 -16.35 -7.31 4.44
C ALA A 65 -15.77 -8.68 4.81
N LEU A 66 -16.09 -9.20 6.01
CA LEU A 66 -15.71 -10.55 6.43
C LEU A 66 -16.32 -11.62 5.52
N ALA A 67 -17.60 -11.47 5.17
CA ALA A 67 -18.28 -12.36 4.23
C ALA A 67 -17.62 -12.34 2.83
N ALA A 68 -17.29 -11.16 2.31
CA ALA A 68 -16.59 -11.00 1.02
C ALA A 68 -15.19 -11.63 1.02
N ALA A 69 -14.54 -11.73 2.18
CA ALA A 69 -13.26 -12.42 2.36
C ALA A 69 -13.41 -13.95 2.58
N GLY A 70 -14.64 -14.48 2.52
CA GLY A 70 -14.92 -15.89 2.73
C GLY A 70 -14.76 -16.35 4.18
N VAL A 71 -14.94 -15.46 5.16
CA VAL A 71 -14.95 -15.81 6.60
C VAL A 71 -16.28 -15.46 7.26
N PRO A 72 -16.70 -16.21 8.30
CA PRO A 72 -17.93 -15.92 9.02
C PRO A 72 -17.99 -14.48 9.53
N ALA A 73 -19.16 -13.83 9.38
CA ALA A 73 -19.41 -12.49 9.87
C ALA A 73 -19.44 -12.46 11.42
N ARG A 74 -18.25 -12.40 12.04
CA ARG A 74 -18.07 -12.31 13.49
C ARG A 74 -17.23 -11.08 13.88
N PRO A 75 -17.75 -9.85 13.73
CA PRO A 75 -16.99 -8.59 13.94
C PRO A 75 -16.42 -8.41 15.35
N HIS A 76 -17.05 -8.99 16.38
CA HIS A 76 -16.66 -8.88 17.78
C HIS A 76 -15.26 -9.44 18.08
N TYR A 77 -14.86 -10.54 17.43
CA TYR A 77 -13.54 -11.13 17.65
C TYR A 77 -12.39 -10.23 17.17
N PRO A 78 -12.35 -9.77 15.90
CA PRO A 78 -11.27 -8.90 15.46
C PRO A 78 -11.28 -7.55 16.16
N VAL A 79 -12.45 -6.97 16.47
CA VAL A 79 -12.52 -5.69 17.19
C VAL A 79 -11.94 -5.82 18.59
N ALA A 80 -12.37 -6.81 19.37
CA ALA A 80 -11.79 -7.09 20.69
C ALA A 80 -10.28 -7.33 20.60
N SER A 81 -9.85 -8.11 19.61
CA SER A 81 -8.44 -8.47 19.49
C SER A 81 -7.55 -7.31 19.04
N LEU A 82 -8.00 -6.47 18.11
CA LEU A 82 -7.26 -5.28 17.68
C LEU A 82 -7.24 -4.19 18.74
N SER A 83 -8.26 -4.13 19.61
CA SER A 83 -8.25 -3.23 20.76
C SER A 83 -7.14 -3.60 21.74
N GLN A 84 -6.96 -4.90 22.01
CA GLN A 84 -5.84 -5.40 22.83
C GLN A 84 -4.47 -5.19 22.17
N ASP A 85 -4.40 -5.16 20.85
CA ASP A 85 -3.16 -4.84 20.11
C ASP A 85 -2.86 -3.32 20.11
N GLY A 86 -3.75 -2.49 20.65
CA GLY A 86 -3.65 -1.03 20.62
C GLY A 86 -3.76 -0.46 19.20
N LEU A 87 -4.50 -1.13 18.32
CA LEU A 87 -4.79 -0.72 16.93
C LEU A 87 -6.25 -0.30 16.74
N TRP A 88 -7.09 -0.52 17.76
CA TRP A 88 -8.51 -0.18 17.77
C TRP A 88 -8.88 0.55 19.07
N SER A 89 -9.68 1.60 18.95
CA SER A 89 -10.16 2.41 20.05
C SER A 89 -11.65 2.14 20.31
N LEU A 90 -12.02 2.01 21.58
CA LEU A 90 -13.40 1.95 22.08
C LEU A 90 -13.54 3.04 23.17
N PRO A 91 -13.77 4.31 22.80
CA PRO A 91 -13.74 5.42 23.76
C PRO A 91 -14.72 5.22 24.92
N GLY A 92 -14.24 5.47 26.14
CA GLY A 92 -15.03 5.31 27.36
C GLY A 92 -15.31 3.87 27.80
N GLN A 93 -14.69 2.86 27.14
CA GLN A 93 -14.91 1.44 27.43
C GLN A 93 -13.64 0.77 28.00
N ALA A 94 -13.25 1.15 29.22
CA ALA A 94 -12.04 0.60 29.85
C ALA A 94 -12.15 -0.91 30.19
N ASP A 95 -13.37 -1.43 30.28
CA ASP A 95 -13.69 -2.82 30.57
C ASP A 95 -13.97 -3.66 29.31
N ALA A 96 -13.50 -3.20 28.14
CA ALA A 96 -13.68 -3.91 26.88
C ALA A 96 -13.09 -5.34 26.97
N PRO A 97 -13.80 -6.36 26.46
CA PRO A 97 -13.37 -7.74 26.57
C PRO A 97 -12.16 -8.01 25.68
N THR A 98 -11.41 -9.04 26.03
CA THR A 98 -10.42 -9.63 25.12
C THR A 98 -11.11 -10.49 24.06
N ALA A 99 -10.37 -10.95 23.05
CA ALA A 99 -10.86 -11.94 22.11
C ALA A 99 -10.81 -13.39 22.65
N HIS A 100 -10.50 -13.57 23.94
CA HIS A 100 -10.55 -14.86 24.61
C HIS A 100 -11.95 -15.11 25.18
N GLY A 101 -12.52 -16.28 24.91
CA GLY A 101 -13.93 -16.56 25.22
C GLY A 101 -14.89 -15.93 24.22
N ASP A 102 -16.13 -15.66 24.65
CA ASP A 102 -17.16 -15.07 23.80
C ASP A 102 -17.39 -13.58 24.15
N PRO A 103 -16.86 -12.63 23.35
CA PRO A 103 -17.05 -11.21 23.61
C PRO A 103 -18.41 -10.67 23.15
N ARG A 104 -19.22 -11.46 22.41
CA ARG A 104 -20.50 -10.99 21.82
C ARG A 104 -21.45 -10.33 22.83
N PRO A 105 -21.72 -10.93 24.01
CA PRO A 105 -22.72 -10.36 24.93
C PRO A 105 -22.36 -8.94 25.37
N TRP A 106 -21.06 -8.65 25.55
CA TRP A 106 -20.60 -7.32 25.94
C TRP A 106 -20.85 -6.29 24.83
N PHE A 107 -20.49 -6.60 23.57
CA PHE A 107 -20.72 -5.69 22.45
C PHE A 107 -22.21 -5.45 22.21
N THR A 108 -23.03 -6.51 22.28
CA THR A 108 -24.49 -6.41 22.12
C THR A 108 -25.09 -5.51 23.20
N ALA A 109 -24.67 -5.65 24.46
CA ALA A 109 -25.20 -4.86 25.57
C ALA A 109 -24.70 -3.40 25.56
N ARG A 110 -23.42 -3.16 25.23
CA ARG A 110 -22.79 -1.83 25.34
C ARG A 110 -22.96 -0.96 24.09
N GLN A 111 -23.15 -1.54 22.91
CA GLN A 111 -23.24 -0.83 21.63
C GLN A 111 -22.13 0.24 21.46
N PRO A 112 -20.85 -0.09 21.70
CA PRO A 112 -19.80 0.91 21.78
C PRO A 112 -19.57 1.61 20.43
N LEU A 113 -19.23 2.90 20.49
CA LEU A 113 -18.55 3.57 19.38
C LEU A 113 -17.13 3.01 19.27
N GLY A 114 -16.67 2.74 18.06
CA GLY A 114 -15.35 2.16 17.86
C GLY A 114 -14.76 2.43 16.48
N GLY A 115 -13.44 2.35 16.39
CA GLY A 115 -12.71 2.56 15.14
C GLY A 115 -11.22 2.29 15.31
N PRO A 116 -10.43 2.40 14.23
CA PRO A 116 -8.97 2.46 14.37
C PRO A 116 -8.55 3.55 15.37
N THR A 117 -7.38 3.40 15.99
CA THR A 117 -6.78 4.50 16.76
C THR A 117 -6.54 5.71 15.85
N GLU A 118 -6.34 6.89 16.44
CA GLU A 118 -6.11 8.12 15.68
C GLU A 118 -4.87 7.98 14.78
N GLU A 119 -3.79 7.39 15.29
CA GLU A 119 -2.56 7.20 14.53
C GLU A 119 -2.77 6.23 13.35
N VAL A 120 -3.55 5.15 13.53
CA VAL A 120 -3.88 4.23 12.43
C VAL A 120 -4.76 4.92 11.39
N TYR A 121 -5.78 5.67 11.84
CA TYR A 121 -6.71 6.34 10.96
C TYR A 121 -6.01 7.42 10.13
N ASP A 122 -5.22 8.28 10.76
CA ASP A 122 -4.49 9.35 10.08
C ASP A 122 -3.44 8.77 9.12
N LEU A 123 -2.73 7.71 9.52
CA LEU A 123 -1.82 7.00 8.61
C LEU A 123 -2.56 6.50 7.36
N PHE A 124 -3.74 5.87 7.54
CA PHE A 124 -4.53 5.39 6.42
C PHE A 124 -5.25 6.50 5.65
N ARG A 125 -5.52 7.65 6.24
CA ARG A 125 -6.15 8.79 5.55
C ARG A 125 -5.13 9.56 4.73
N ASP A 126 -3.98 9.86 5.33
CA ASP A 126 -3.05 10.86 4.82
C ASP A 126 -1.94 10.27 3.95
N SER A 127 -1.51 9.02 4.20
CA SER A 127 -0.39 8.43 3.46
C SER A 127 -0.82 7.35 2.47
N ALA A 128 -0.85 7.70 1.18
CA ALA A 128 -1.08 6.73 0.10
C ALA A 128 -0.04 5.62 0.07
N VAL A 129 1.23 5.97 0.33
CA VAL A 129 2.33 5.00 0.38
C VAL A 129 2.15 4.02 1.53
N ALA A 130 1.82 4.50 2.74
CA ALA A 130 1.62 3.61 3.88
C ALA A 130 0.43 2.67 3.68
N ARG A 131 -0.69 3.18 3.11
CA ARG A 131 -1.83 2.34 2.73
C ARG A 131 -1.40 1.20 1.81
N LEU A 132 -0.71 1.51 0.71
CA LEU A 132 -0.28 0.50 -0.27
C LEU A 132 0.68 -0.52 0.34
N ALA A 133 1.67 -0.07 1.10
CA ALA A 133 2.64 -0.95 1.75
C ALA A 133 1.97 -1.91 2.76
N VAL A 134 1.09 -1.38 3.62
CA VAL A 134 0.34 -2.20 4.59
C VAL A 134 -0.59 -3.16 3.85
N GLN A 135 -1.32 -2.69 2.83
CA GLN A 135 -2.21 -3.52 2.03
C GLN A 135 -1.44 -4.69 1.38
N GLU A 136 -0.36 -4.42 0.66
CA GLU A 136 0.48 -5.44 0.01
C GLU A 136 0.95 -6.49 1.02
N GLN A 137 1.43 -6.05 2.18
CA GLN A 137 1.90 -6.96 3.22
C GLN A 137 0.77 -7.84 3.78
N LEU A 138 -0.42 -7.28 4.00
CA LEU A 138 -1.58 -8.06 4.45
C LEU A 138 -2.04 -9.06 3.39
N LEU A 139 -2.08 -8.67 2.12
CA LEU A 139 -2.44 -9.55 1.01
C LEU A 139 -1.45 -10.71 0.88
N GLU A 140 -0.16 -10.43 0.89
CA GLU A 140 0.88 -11.46 0.79
C GLU A 140 0.83 -12.49 1.93
N LEU A 141 0.61 -12.04 3.17
CA LEU A 141 0.63 -12.94 4.34
C LEU A 141 -0.64 -13.76 4.52
N TYR A 142 -1.77 -13.20 4.15
CA TYR A 142 -3.08 -13.73 4.54
C TYR A 142 -3.92 -14.18 3.34
N PHE A 143 -3.63 -13.69 2.14
CA PHE A 143 -4.38 -13.98 0.92
C PHE A 143 -3.56 -14.72 -0.15
N ALA A 144 -2.41 -15.32 0.21
CA ALA A 144 -1.55 -16.03 -0.76
C ALA A 144 -2.29 -17.10 -1.60
N ASP A 145 -3.22 -17.83 -0.98
CA ASP A 145 -3.98 -18.91 -1.63
C ASP A 145 -5.47 -18.52 -1.87
N ARG A 146 -5.77 -17.22 -1.89
CA ARG A 146 -7.15 -16.70 -1.98
C ARG A 146 -7.21 -15.50 -2.93
N ASP A 147 -8.31 -15.35 -3.66
CA ASP A 147 -8.52 -14.16 -4.47
C ASP A 147 -8.99 -12.98 -3.59
N PRO A 148 -8.20 -11.90 -3.43
CA PRO A 148 -8.62 -10.74 -2.66
C PRO A 148 -9.47 -9.75 -3.47
N ALA A 149 -9.61 -9.91 -4.80
CA ALA A 149 -10.25 -8.92 -5.65
C ALA A 149 -11.69 -8.56 -5.24
N PRO A 150 -12.59 -9.51 -4.90
CA PRO A 150 -13.95 -9.17 -4.46
C PRO A 150 -13.97 -8.31 -3.19
N LEU A 151 -13.06 -8.59 -2.25
CA LEU A 151 -12.92 -7.82 -1.02
C LEU A 151 -12.42 -6.40 -1.34
N LEU A 152 -11.32 -6.28 -2.10
CA LEU A 152 -10.70 -4.99 -2.38
C LEU A 152 -11.61 -4.06 -3.19
N ALA A 153 -12.32 -4.60 -4.19
CA ALA A 153 -13.32 -3.87 -4.95
C ALA A 153 -14.42 -3.32 -4.03
N ARG A 154 -14.96 -4.15 -3.13
CA ARG A 154 -15.97 -3.71 -2.14
C ARG A 154 -15.45 -2.62 -1.21
N LEU A 155 -14.20 -2.73 -0.80
CA LEU A 155 -13.58 -1.76 0.10
C LEU A 155 -13.15 -0.47 -0.62
N GLY A 156 -13.21 -0.43 -1.95
CA GLY A 156 -12.65 0.64 -2.75
C GLY A 156 -11.17 0.80 -2.45
N LEU A 157 -10.41 -0.30 -2.43
CA LEU A 157 -8.95 -0.32 -2.29
C LEU A 157 -8.33 -0.72 -3.64
N PRO A 158 -7.27 -0.03 -4.09
CA PRO A 158 -6.67 -0.33 -5.39
C PRO A 158 -6.05 -1.73 -5.34
N TYR A 159 -6.49 -2.63 -6.20
CA TYR A 159 -5.74 -3.84 -6.52
C TYR A 159 -5.03 -3.63 -7.86
N ALA A 160 -4.09 -4.48 -8.26
CA ALA A 160 -3.52 -4.40 -9.61
C ALA A 160 -4.65 -4.61 -10.64
N GLU A 161 -5.33 -3.54 -11.02
CA GLU A 161 -6.47 -3.62 -11.92
C GLU A 161 -5.96 -3.69 -13.37
N PRO A 162 -6.50 -4.61 -14.18
CA PRO A 162 -6.58 -4.40 -15.61
C PRO A 162 -7.27 -3.07 -15.89
N GLU A 163 -6.93 -2.45 -17.03
CA GLU A 163 -7.59 -1.25 -17.54
C GLU A 163 -9.11 -1.36 -17.39
N ALA A 164 -9.73 -0.35 -16.75
CA ALA A 164 -11.17 -0.30 -16.57
C ALA A 164 -11.85 -0.33 -17.95
N PRO A 165 -13.03 -0.97 -18.11
CA PRO A 165 -13.77 -0.88 -19.36
C PRO A 165 -14.14 0.57 -19.63
N ALA A 166 -13.84 1.06 -20.83
CA ALA A 166 -14.20 2.39 -21.27
C ALA A 166 -15.73 2.59 -21.24
N GLU A 167 -16.19 3.71 -20.67
CA GLU A 167 -17.53 4.23 -20.96
C GLU A 167 -17.64 4.50 -22.48
N PRO A 168 -18.84 4.49 -23.09
CA PRO A 168 -18.99 4.78 -24.50
C PRO A 168 -18.39 6.17 -24.80
N GLU A 169 -17.29 6.17 -25.55
CA GLU A 169 -16.57 7.40 -25.84
C GLU A 169 -17.45 8.31 -26.71
N PRO A 170 -17.56 9.62 -26.37
CA PRO A 170 -18.10 10.61 -27.30
C PRO A 170 -17.25 10.63 -28.58
N ASP A 171 -17.80 11.21 -29.66
CA ASP A 171 -17.07 11.32 -30.94
C ASP A 171 -15.66 11.91 -30.70
N PRO A 172 -14.58 11.20 -31.08
CA PRO A 172 -13.21 11.64 -30.85
C PRO A 172 -12.87 13.00 -31.46
N LEU A 173 -13.65 13.45 -32.45
CA LEU A 173 -13.48 14.76 -33.10
C LEU A 173 -14.18 15.92 -32.37
N ASP A 174 -15.09 15.61 -31.45
CA ASP A 174 -15.81 16.59 -30.62
C ASP A 174 -15.20 16.76 -29.22
N LEU A 175 -14.21 15.91 -28.88
CA LEU A 175 -13.49 15.97 -27.61
C LEU A 175 -12.52 17.16 -27.58
N GLN A 176 -12.95 18.23 -26.92
CA GLN A 176 -12.01 19.21 -26.39
C GLN A 176 -11.23 18.56 -25.24
N TRP A 177 -9.91 18.46 -25.39
CA TRP A 177 -9.05 17.96 -24.33
C TRP A 177 -9.26 18.82 -23.08
N PRO A 178 -9.76 18.29 -21.95
CA PRO A 178 -9.92 19.08 -20.76
C PRO A 178 -8.55 19.60 -20.34
N GLU A 179 -8.35 20.91 -20.39
CA GLU A 179 -7.18 21.53 -19.82
C GLU A 179 -7.12 21.15 -18.33
N ALA A 180 -5.98 20.63 -17.88
CA ALA A 180 -5.76 20.39 -16.46
C ALA A 180 -6.05 21.71 -15.72
N ARG A 181 -7.00 21.71 -14.78
CA ARG A 181 -7.35 22.94 -14.07
C ARG A 181 -6.14 23.35 -13.23
N PRO A 182 -5.71 24.62 -13.29
CA PRO A 182 -4.68 25.11 -12.39
C PRO A 182 -5.11 24.85 -10.94
N GLY A 183 -4.37 24.02 -10.21
CA GLY A 183 -4.63 23.70 -8.81
C GLY A 183 -5.25 22.34 -8.51
N ASP A 184 -5.49 21.47 -9.51
CA ASP A 184 -5.80 20.07 -9.21
C ASP A 184 -4.62 19.45 -8.43
N PRO A 185 -4.87 18.78 -7.28
CA PRO A 185 -3.80 18.19 -6.49
C PRO A 185 -3.09 17.13 -7.34
N GLU A 186 -1.76 17.13 -7.34
CA GLU A 186 -0.96 16.12 -8.04
C GLU A 186 -0.91 14.83 -7.19
N PRO A 187 -1.71 13.78 -7.46
CA PRO A 187 -1.85 12.63 -6.58
C PRO A 187 -0.58 11.77 -6.41
N TRP A 188 0.48 12.02 -7.18
CA TRP A 188 1.78 11.35 -7.06
C TRP A 188 2.81 12.18 -6.29
N LEU A 189 2.55 13.43 -5.92
CA LEU A 189 3.53 14.17 -5.13
C LEU A 189 3.67 13.51 -3.76
N VAL A 190 4.92 13.22 -3.41
CA VAL A 190 5.29 12.62 -2.13
C VAL A 190 6.32 13.55 -1.49
N THR A 191 6.05 13.99 -0.26
CA THR A 191 7.01 14.77 0.52
C THR A 191 8.24 13.94 0.86
N ALA A 192 9.36 14.59 1.20
CA ALA A 192 10.56 13.87 1.64
C ALA A 192 10.29 12.96 2.85
N ALA A 193 9.49 13.42 3.81
CA ALA A 193 9.12 12.66 5.00
C ALA A 193 8.29 11.41 4.65
N GLU A 194 7.29 11.54 3.78
CA GLU A 194 6.51 10.39 3.29
C GLU A 194 7.37 9.44 2.45
N TYR A 195 8.31 9.99 1.67
CA TYR A 195 9.22 9.18 0.87
C TYR A 195 10.10 8.30 1.75
N GLU A 196 10.71 8.91 2.77
CA GLU A 196 11.57 8.23 3.72
C GLU A 196 10.79 7.20 4.56
N GLN A 197 9.60 7.56 5.05
CA GLN A 197 8.72 6.64 5.77
C GLN A 197 8.29 5.46 4.88
N GLY A 198 7.98 5.74 3.61
CA GLY A 198 7.66 4.72 2.61
C GLY A 198 8.80 3.76 2.32
N CYS A 199 10.03 4.28 2.19
CA CYS A 199 11.22 3.44 2.00
C CYS A 199 11.45 2.52 3.20
N ARG A 200 11.38 3.06 4.43
CA ARG A 200 11.46 2.26 5.66
C ARG A 200 10.42 1.14 5.70
N LEU A 201 9.19 1.42 5.24
CA LEU A 201 8.12 0.44 5.16
C LEU A 201 8.44 -0.71 4.21
N LEU A 202 9.00 -0.38 3.05
CA LEU A 202 9.45 -1.37 2.08
C LEU A 202 10.60 -2.21 2.65
N GLU A 203 11.56 -1.59 3.32
CA GLU A 203 12.68 -2.30 3.96
C GLU A 203 12.20 -3.30 5.02
N LEU A 204 11.28 -2.91 5.91
CA LEU A 204 10.67 -3.83 6.89
C LEU A 204 9.93 -4.99 6.24
N THR A 205 9.31 -4.74 5.08
CA THR A 205 8.62 -5.77 4.29
C THR A 205 9.62 -6.69 3.57
N GLU A 206 10.70 -6.13 3.01
CA GLU A 206 11.79 -6.84 2.36
C GLU A 206 12.52 -7.77 3.34
N GLU A 207 12.84 -7.30 4.55
CA GLU A 207 13.48 -8.12 5.61
C GLU A 207 12.69 -9.39 5.93
N ARG A 208 11.36 -9.32 5.87
CA ARG A 208 10.47 -10.46 6.10
C ARG A 208 10.39 -11.40 4.92
N ARG A 209 10.56 -10.88 3.70
CA ARG A 209 10.68 -11.68 2.48
C ARG A 209 12.06 -12.35 2.39
N HIS A 210 13.10 -11.70 2.92
CA HIS A 210 14.47 -12.18 2.90
C HIS A 210 14.59 -13.53 3.65
N GLY A 211 14.71 -14.62 2.90
CA GLY A 211 14.77 -16.00 3.43
C GLY A 211 13.54 -16.87 3.14
N ARG A 212 12.41 -16.30 2.71
CA ARG A 212 11.27 -17.06 2.17
C ARG A 212 11.45 -17.24 0.66
N ARG A 213 12.09 -18.35 0.25
CA ARG A 213 12.03 -18.81 -1.14
C ARG A 213 10.65 -19.42 -1.37
N SER A 214 9.75 -18.70 -2.04
CA SER A 214 8.56 -19.33 -2.61
C SER A 214 9.02 -20.32 -3.67
N SER A 215 8.73 -21.62 -3.48
CA SER A 215 8.95 -22.68 -4.46
C SER A 215 7.90 -22.62 -5.59
N VAL A 216 7.66 -21.43 -6.13
CA VAL A 216 6.73 -21.27 -7.25
C VAL A 216 7.54 -21.23 -8.52
N THR A 217 7.59 -22.38 -9.18
CA THR A 217 8.04 -22.51 -10.56
C THR A 217 7.12 -21.67 -11.43
N GLY A 218 7.55 -20.46 -11.81
CA GLY A 218 6.91 -19.66 -12.86
C GLY A 218 6.01 -18.49 -12.45
N SER A 219 5.95 -18.03 -11.19
CA SER A 219 5.27 -16.76 -10.90
C SER A 219 6.19 -15.57 -11.15
N ARG A 220 5.76 -14.61 -11.98
CA ARG A 220 6.43 -13.29 -12.08
C ARG A 220 6.39 -12.65 -10.68
N PRO A 221 7.50 -12.04 -10.20
CA PRO A 221 7.48 -11.33 -8.92
C PRO A 221 6.43 -10.22 -8.95
N VAL A 222 5.55 -10.18 -7.95
CA VAL A 222 4.59 -9.08 -7.76
C VAL A 222 5.40 -7.84 -7.45
N ARG A 223 5.25 -6.79 -8.27
CA ARG A 223 5.93 -5.50 -8.10
C ARG A 223 5.20 -4.67 -7.04
N SER A 224 5.93 -4.05 -6.12
CA SER A 224 5.35 -3.18 -5.10
C SER A 224 4.79 -1.89 -5.72
N SER A 225 3.50 -1.68 -5.54
CA SER A 225 2.79 -0.44 -5.89
C SER A 225 3.27 0.71 -5.00
N ALA A 226 3.60 0.44 -3.74
CA ALA A 226 4.21 1.42 -2.85
C ALA A 226 5.59 1.90 -3.36
N ALA A 227 6.48 0.97 -3.76
CA ALA A 227 7.77 1.32 -4.34
C ALA A 227 7.61 2.12 -5.64
N ARG A 228 6.66 1.72 -6.49
CA ARG A 228 6.32 2.44 -7.72
C ARG A 228 5.85 3.88 -7.44
N LEU A 229 4.94 4.07 -6.48
CA LEU A 229 4.42 5.40 -6.14
C LEU A 229 5.53 6.32 -5.60
N LEU A 230 6.44 5.78 -4.78
CA LEU A 230 7.60 6.52 -4.27
C LEU A 230 8.51 7.03 -5.40
N VAL A 231 8.79 6.18 -6.39
CA VAL A 231 9.63 6.56 -7.54
C VAL A 231 8.91 7.56 -8.44
N LEU A 232 7.60 7.40 -8.67
CA LEU A 232 6.80 8.40 -9.39
C LEU A 232 6.83 9.75 -8.67
N GLY A 233 6.67 9.78 -7.34
CA GLY A 233 6.72 11.01 -6.55
C GLY A 233 8.11 11.66 -6.53
N ARG A 234 9.17 10.85 -6.45
CA ARG A 234 10.56 11.34 -6.56
C ARG A 234 10.86 11.92 -7.94
N SER A 235 10.24 11.38 -8.99
CA SER A 235 10.44 11.84 -10.36
C SER A 235 9.90 13.24 -10.62
N GLU A 236 8.96 13.71 -9.79
CA GLU A 236 8.31 15.03 -9.91
C GLU A 236 7.74 15.25 -11.33
N GLY A 237 7.19 14.18 -11.90
CA GLY A 237 6.62 14.16 -13.25
C GLY A 237 7.64 14.18 -14.38
N ARG A 238 8.93 13.98 -14.10
CA ARG A 238 10.01 14.02 -15.10
C ARG A 238 10.71 12.68 -15.29
N CYS A 239 11.15 12.43 -16.51
CA CYS A 239 12.03 11.28 -16.80
C CYS A 239 13.34 11.42 -16.01
N GLU A 240 13.71 10.37 -15.28
CA GLU A 240 14.94 10.35 -14.47
C GLU A 240 16.20 10.01 -15.30
N ASN A 241 16.07 9.73 -16.60
CA ASN A 241 17.24 9.60 -17.46
C ASN A 241 17.86 10.99 -17.73
N PRO A 242 19.11 11.27 -17.29
CA PRO A 242 19.75 12.57 -17.54
C PRO A 242 20.03 12.82 -19.02
N GLU A 243 20.07 11.78 -19.84
CA GLU A 243 20.25 11.87 -21.30
C GLU A 243 18.89 11.88 -22.05
N CYS A 244 17.79 12.20 -21.36
CA CYS A 244 16.46 12.25 -21.98
C CYS A 244 16.36 13.38 -23.01
N GLY A 245 15.95 13.05 -24.24
CA GLY A 245 15.69 14.03 -25.30
C GLY A 245 14.39 14.81 -25.17
N GLY A 246 13.65 14.64 -24.07
CA GLY A 246 12.34 15.23 -23.83
C GLY A 246 11.22 14.20 -23.76
N HIS A 247 10.15 14.55 -23.06
CA HIS A 247 8.90 13.79 -22.96
C HIS A 247 7.74 14.77 -22.78
N PRO A 248 6.50 14.37 -23.12
CA PRO A 248 5.34 15.24 -22.96
C PRO A 248 5.07 15.54 -21.47
N ALA A 249 4.50 16.71 -21.20
CA ALA A 249 3.93 17.09 -19.90
C ALA A 249 2.49 16.58 -19.72
N GLU A 250 1.94 15.95 -20.76
CA GLU A 250 0.63 15.34 -20.76
C GLU A 250 0.53 14.22 -19.71
N ARG A 251 -0.70 14.00 -19.24
CA ARG A 251 -1.03 13.11 -18.15
C ARG A 251 -1.96 12.00 -18.65
N THR A 252 -1.97 10.87 -17.94
CA THR A 252 -2.95 9.82 -18.18
C THR A 252 -4.36 10.32 -17.82
N ASP A 253 -5.38 9.58 -18.23
CA ASP A 253 -6.78 9.70 -17.76
C ASP A 253 -6.90 9.80 -16.22
N ARG A 254 -6.03 9.05 -15.51
CA ARG A 254 -5.91 9.06 -14.03
C ARG A 254 -5.07 10.22 -13.48
N GLY A 255 -4.70 11.17 -14.32
CA GLY A 255 -3.85 12.32 -14.00
C GLY A 255 -2.36 12.02 -13.86
N LEU A 256 -1.89 10.76 -13.93
CA LEU A 256 -0.49 10.42 -13.65
C LEU A 256 0.47 10.91 -14.77
N PRO A 257 1.75 11.21 -14.47
CA PRO A 257 2.75 11.46 -15.50
C PRO A 257 2.88 10.27 -16.44
N LEU A 258 3.11 10.53 -17.73
CA LEU A 258 3.39 9.51 -18.75
C LEU A 258 4.81 8.91 -18.58
N LEU A 259 5.01 8.23 -17.45
CA LEU A 259 6.26 7.61 -17.03
C LEU A 259 6.04 6.16 -16.61
N GLU A 260 6.96 5.32 -17.03
CA GLU A 260 7.08 3.92 -16.66
C GLU A 260 8.13 3.78 -15.56
N VAL A 261 7.70 3.41 -14.35
CA VAL A 261 8.63 3.00 -13.29
C VAL A 261 9.09 1.57 -13.53
N ASP A 262 10.41 1.38 -13.57
CA ASP A 262 11.02 0.09 -13.85
C ASP A 262 12.30 -0.14 -13.03
N HIS A 263 12.61 -1.41 -12.73
CA HIS A 263 13.80 -1.81 -11.99
C HIS A 263 15.04 -1.73 -12.87
N VAL A 264 16.10 -1.07 -12.43
CA VAL A 264 17.35 -0.98 -13.20
C VAL A 264 18.07 -2.33 -13.26
N ARG A 265 18.10 -3.04 -12.13
CA ARG A 265 18.52 -4.44 -12.05
C ARG A 265 17.28 -5.33 -12.02
N GLU A 266 17.25 -6.35 -12.85
CA GLU A 266 16.10 -7.24 -12.93
C GLU A 266 15.93 -8.02 -11.62
N LEU A 267 14.68 -8.12 -11.14
CA LEU A 267 14.35 -8.88 -9.91
C LEU A 267 14.80 -10.35 -10.00
N THR A 268 14.72 -10.93 -11.21
CA THR A 268 15.17 -12.30 -11.53
C THR A 268 16.69 -12.49 -11.34
N LEU A 269 17.46 -11.41 -11.38
CA LEU A 269 18.91 -11.39 -11.18
C LEU A 269 19.29 -10.93 -9.76
N GLY A 270 18.33 -10.94 -8.81
CA GLY A 270 18.55 -10.52 -7.42
C GLY A 270 18.45 -9.02 -7.21
N GLY A 271 17.83 -8.28 -8.14
CA GLY A 271 17.42 -6.89 -7.90
C GLY A 271 16.44 -6.80 -6.72
N ARG A 272 16.54 -5.73 -5.93
CA ARG A 272 15.59 -5.40 -4.85
C ARG A 272 14.40 -4.64 -5.43
N ASP A 273 13.23 -4.83 -4.84
CA ASP A 273 12.01 -4.10 -5.21
C ASP A 273 11.93 -2.80 -4.40
N HIS A 274 12.96 -1.96 -4.57
CA HIS A 274 13.22 -0.80 -3.71
C HIS A 274 13.53 0.46 -4.55
N PRO A 275 13.04 1.65 -4.14
CA PRO A 275 13.26 2.90 -4.88
C PRO A 275 14.72 3.22 -5.21
N SER A 276 15.68 2.75 -4.41
CA SER A 276 17.12 2.95 -4.64
C SER A 276 17.67 2.29 -5.92
N GLN A 277 16.92 1.38 -6.55
CA GLN A 277 17.31 0.77 -7.84
C GLN A 277 16.20 0.79 -8.89
N MET A 278 15.17 1.59 -8.65
CA MET A 278 14.06 1.80 -9.57
C MET A 278 14.14 3.20 -10.13
N VAL A 279 13.70 3.36 -11.38
CA VAL A 279 13.72 4.65 -12.09
C VAL A 279 12.40 4.91 -12.80
N ALA A 280 12.00 6.17 -12.87
CA ALA A 280 10.88 6.60 -13.72
C ALA A 280 11.41 7.03 -15.11
N LEU A 281 10.94 6.38 -16.17
CA LEU A 281 11.38 6.64 -17.54
C LEU A 281 10.20 6.97 -18.45
N CYS A 282 10.38 7.91 -19.39
CA CYS A 282 9.42 8.07 -20.48
C CYS A 282 9.45 6.84 -21.41
N PRO A 283 8.41 6.61 -22.23
CA PRO A 283 8.35 5.46 -23.14
C PRO A 283 9.58 5.31 -24.05
N ASN A 284 10.13 6.44 -24.51
CA ASN A 284 11.34 6.46 -25.34
C ASN A 284 12.57 5.98 -24.57
N CYS A 285 12.81 6.51 -23.36
CA CYS A 285 13.97 6.11 -22.56
C CYS A 285 13.83 4.67 -22.05
N HIS A 286 12.61 4.24 -21.73
CA HIS A 286 12.32 2.84 -21.39
C HIS A 286 12.63 1.89 -22.57
N ALA A 287 12.26 2.26 -23.79
CA ALA A 287 12.64 1.52 -25.00
C ALA A 287 14.17 1.44 -25.19
N VAL A 288 14.91 2.52 -24.93
CA VAL A 288 16.39 2.50 -25.02
C VAL A 288 16.98 1.55 -23.96
N LYS A 289 16.46 1.57 -22.73
CA LYS A 289 16.92 0.68 -21.65
C LYS A 289 16.68 -0.81 -21.95
N THR A 290 15.59 -1.14 -22.62
CA THR A 290 15.19 -2.54 -22.88
C THR A 290 15.83 -3.10 -24.16
N ARG A 291 15.77 -2.34 -25.26
CA ARG A 291 16.16 -2.81 -26.61
C ARG A 291 17.15 -1.91 -27.34
N GLY A 292 17.62 -0.84 -26.71
CA GLY A 292 18.60 0.06 -27.30
C GLY A 292 20.01 -0.55 -27.41
N ARG A 293 20.79 -0.11 -28.40
CA ARG A 293 22.18 -0.54 -28.58
C ARG A 293 23.09 -0.16 -27.40
N SER A 294 22.78 0.95 -26.73
CA SER A 294 23.52 1.47 -25.57
C SER A 294 22.95 1.00 -24.22
N ARG A 295 22.05 0.01 -24.20
CA ARG A 295 21.29 -0.38 -23.00
C ARG A 295 22.14 -0.69 -21.77
N GLU A 296 23.29 -1.35 -21.92
CA GLU A 296 24.15 -1.71 -20.78
C GLU A 296 24.79 -0.47 -20.15
N ARG A 297 25.29 0.47 -20.98
CA ARG A 297 25.77 1.77 -20.50
C ARG A 297 24.64 2.53 -19.81
N LEU A 298 23.45 2.57 -20.42
CA LEU A 298 22.30 3.28 -19.86
C LEU A 298 21.87 2.66 -18.53
N ARG A 299 21.80 1.33 -18.41
CA ARG A 299 21.50 0.64 -17.14
C ARG A 299 22.50 1.00 -16.04
N ALA A 300 23.80 1.02 -16.36
CA ALA A 300 24.84 1.42 -15.40
C ALA A 300 24.70 2.89 -14.95
N LEU A 301 24.34 3.79 -15.87
CA LEU A 301 24.07 5.19 -15.57
C LEU A 301 22.81 5.34 -14.70
N LEU A 302 21.71 4.72 -15.10
CA LEU A 302 20.41 4.77 -14.40
C LEU A 302 20.50 4.24 -12.98
N LEU A 303 21.37 3.25 -12.72
CA LEU A 303 21.55 2.73 -11.36
C LEU A 303 22.15 3.80 -10.44
N LYS A 304 23.19 4.50 -10.90
CA LYS A 304 23.80 5.60 -10.14
C LYS A 304 22.78 6.71 -9.88
N VAL A 305 22.00 7.06 -10.90
CA VAL A 305 20.95 8.08 -10.79
C VAL A 305 19.89 7.66 -9.77
N ALA A 306 19.44 6.40 -9.80
CA ALA A 306 18.45 5.90 -8.83
C ALA A 306 18.96 6.01 -7.39
N GLU A 307 20.22 5.63 -7.15
CA GLU A 307 20.87 5.73 -5.83
C GLU A 307 21.03 7.18 -5.38
N GLU A 308 21.49 8.07 -6.27
CA GLU A 308 21.66 9.49 -6.00
C GLU A 308 20.33 10.18 -5.67
N ARG A 309 19.31 10.02 -6.53
CA ARG A 309 17.99 10.61 -6.30
C ARG A 309 17.32 10.07 -5.05
N HIS A 310 17.47 8.76 -4.78
CA HIS A 310 16.96 8.16 -3.55
C HIS A 310 17.57 8.81 -2.31
N ARG A 311 18.90 9.01 -2.30
CA ARG A 311 19.62 9.68 -1.22
C ARG A 311 19.20 11.15 -1.08
N GLU A 312 19.05 11.88 -2.18
CA GLU A 312 18.62 13.29 -2.17
C GLU A 312 17.21 13.45 -1.59
N LYS A 313 16.25 12.69 -2.12
CA LYS A 313 14.85 12.75 -1.66
C LYS A 313 14.72 12.34 -0.19
N SER A 314 15.47 11.33 0.24
CA SER A 314 15.51 10.90 1.65
C SER A 314 16.14 11.96 2.56
N ALA A 315 17.09 12.76 2.05
CA ALA A 315 17.71 13.86 2.79
C ALA A 315 16.88 15.16 2.77
N GLY A 316 15.71 15.16 2.14
CA GLY A 316 14.87 16.36 2.00
C GLY A 316 15.43 17.42 1.05
N LYS A 317 16.27 17.02 0.10
CA LYS A 317 16.85 17.88 -0.92
C LYS A 317 16.11 17.76 -2.25
#